data_AF-A0A8S7CW48-F1
#
_entry.id   AF-A0A8S7CW48-F1
#
_cell.length_a   1.000
_cell.length_b   1.000
_cell.length_c   1.000
_cell.angle_alpha   90.00
_cell.angle_beta   90.00
_cell.angle_gamma   90.00
#
_symmetry.space_group_name_H-M   'P 1'
#
loop_
_entity.id
_entity.type
_entity.pdbx_description
1 polymer ?
#
loop_
_entity_poly.entity_id
_entity_poly.type
_entity_poly.pdbx_seq_one_letter_code
_entity_poly.pdbx_strand_id
1 'polypeptide(L)'
;MNELINSNVIKMTSIEIAELTGKRHDNVKRTIETLAKNGVIRLPQIEVSERINNLGFNVQYEHYVFEGEQGKRDSIVVVAQLSPEFTARLVDRWRELEEAAVNIPKTLPEALRLAADLAEQKMQLENQLAIAAPKVEFADRVGEASGILIGNFAKVVGIGPNKLFAWMRDHKILIASGSRRNVPMQEYMDRGYFTVKETAVNTNHGIQISFTTKITGRGQQWLTRKLLDNGMLKVTGEAA
;
A
#
# COMPACT_ATOMS: atom_id res chain seq x y z
N MET A 1 50.75 8.88 17.75
CA MET A 1 49.42 9.45 17.44
C MET A 1 48.59 8.35 16.80
N ASN A 2 47.70 7.73 17.56
CA ASN A 2 46.48 7.09 17.08
C ASN A 2 45.64 6.71 18.30
N GLU A 3 44.33 6.66 18.09
CA GLU A 3 43.26 6.39 19.07
C GLU A 3 42.69 7.59 19.83
N LEU A 4 42.19 8.55 19.05
CA LEU A 4 40.88 9.15 19.35
C LEU A 4 39.80 8.23 18.76
N ILE A 5 39.63 7.03 19.31
CA ILE A 5 38.37 6.30 19.14
C ILE A 5 37.43 6.93 20.16
N ASN A 6 36.54 7.78 19.68
CA ASN A 6 35.42 8.31 20.44
C ASN A 6 34.54 7.11 20.84
N SER A 7 34.86 6.49 21.97
CA SER A 7 34.16 5.33 22.52
C SER A 7 32.83 5.81 23.09
N ASN A 8 31.84 5.93 22.22
CA ASN A 8 30.45 5.96 22.65
C ASN A 8 30.11 4.54 23.12
N VAL A 9 30.63 4.16 24.30
CA VAL A 9 30.43 2.85 24.89
C VAL A 9 28.94 2.70 25.12
N ILE A 10 28.32 1.84 24.32
CA ILE A 10 26.88 1.56 24.43
C ILE A 10 26.68 0.87 25.77
N LYS A 11 26.03 1.59 26.68
CA LYS A 11 25.69 1.12 28.02
C LYS A 11 24.20 1.28 28.27
N MET A 12 23.65 0.44 29.14
CA MET A 12 22.31 0.60 29.67
C MET A 12 22.35 0.54 31.19
N THR A 13 21.60 1.39 31.86
CA THR A 13 21.57 1.47 33.32
C THR A 13 20.33 0.80 33.90
N SER A 14 20.42 0.37 35.16
CA SER A 14 19.26 -0.12 35.91
C SER A 14 18.12 0.91 36.06
N ILE A 15 18.39 2.20 35.86
CA ILE A 15 17.39 3.27 35.87
C ILE A 15 16.62 3.28 34.55
N GLU A 16 17.33 3.23 33.42
CA GLU A 16 16.69 3.09 32.11
C GLU A 16 15.84 1.81 32.06
N ILE A 17 16.30 0.70 32.65
CA ILE A 17 15.49 -0.53 32.77
C ILE A 17 14.22 -0.29 33.62
N ALA A 18 14.34 0.46 34.71
CA ALA A 18 13.19 0.81 35.56
C ALA A 18 12.15 1.63 34.80
N GLU A 19 12.60 2.61 34.00
CA GLU A 19 11.76 3.43 33.13
C GLU A 19 11.11 2.60 32.03
N LEU A 20 11.88 1.76 31.32
CA LEU A 20 11.38 0.88 30.26
C LEU A 20 10.33 -0.12 30.74
N THR A 21 10.49 -0.65 31.95
CA THR A 21 9.58 -1.65 32.52
C THR A 21 8.46 -1.03 33.37
N GLY A 22 8.50 0.29 33.61
CA GLY A 22 7.58 0.98 34.52
C GLY A 22 7.65 0.47 35.96
N LYS A 23 8.77 -0.13 36.37
CA LYS A 23 8.96 -0.68 37.72
C LYS A 23 9.77 0.27 38.58
N ARG A 24 9.56 0.21 39.90
CA ARG A 24 10.42 0.93 40.86
C ARG A 24 11.86 0.44 40.75
N HIS A 25 12.81 1.38 40.74
CA HIS A 25 14.24 1.08 40.66
C HIS A 25 14.72 0.10 41.75
N ASP A 26 14.19 0.20 42.97
CA ASP A 26 14.49 -0.74 44.06
C ASP A 26 14.16 -2.20 43.70
N ASN A 27 13.04 -2.43 42.98
CA ASN A 27 12.64 -3.76 42.53
C ASN A 27 13.56 -4.26 41.42
N VAL A 28 14.01 -3.37 40.53
CA VAL A 28 14.98 -3.69 39.48
C VAL A 28 16.31 -4.13 40.09
N LYS A 29 16.85 -3.36 41.05
CA LYS A 29 18.09 -3.72 41.76
C LYS A 29 18.00 -5.09 42.44
N ARG A 30 16.90 -5.34 43.18
CA ARG A 30 16.66 -6.64 43.82
C ARG A 30 16.61 -7.79 42.80
N THR A 31 16.02 -7.55 41.63
CA THR A 31 15.95 -8.55 40.55
C THR A 31 17.34 -8.84 39.98
N ILE A 32 18.15 -7.79 39.73
CA ILE A 32 19.54 -7.93 39.27
C ILE A 32 20.35 -8.76 40.27
N GLU A 33 20.29 -8.43 41.55
CA GLU A 33 21.00 -9.16 42.61
C GLU A 33 20.56 -10.62 42.71
N THR A 34 19.25 -10.87 42.60
CA THR A 34 18.71 -12.24 42.63
C THR A 34 19.18 -13.05 41.42
N LEU A 35 19.14 -12.48 40.22
CA LEU A 35 19.60 -13.14 38.99
C LEU A 35 21.10 -13.39 39.02
N ALA A 36 21.89 -12.45 39.54
CA ALA A 36 23.34 -12.60 39.70
C ALA A 36 23.67 -13.69 40.72
N LYS A 37 22.96 -13.73 41.86
CA LYS A 37 23.11 -14.77 42.88
C LYS A 37 22.77 -16.16 42.35
N ASN A 38 21.77 -16.26 41.49
CA ASN A 38 21.37 -17.51 40.84
C ASN A 38 22.28 -17.88 39.65
N GLY A 39 23.28 -17.05 39.33
CA GLY A 39 24.21 -17.30 38.21
C GLY A 39 23.60 -17.13 36.82
N VAL A 40 22.42 -16.50 36.70
CA VAL A 40 21.75 -16.28 35.41
C VAL A 40 22.42 -15.16 34.62
N ILE A 41 22.88 -14.13 35.34
CA ILE A 41 23.61 -12.99 34.80
C ILE A 41 24.93 -12.81 35.57
N ARG A 42 25.88 -12.12 34.95
CA ARG A 42 27.06 -11.63 35.68
C ARG A 42 26.65 -10.40 36.49
N LEU A 43 27.12 -10.29 37.73
CA LEU A 43 26.86 -9.10 38.54
C LEU A 43 27.43 -7.86 37.81
N PRO A 44 26.60 -6.87 37.43
CA PRO A 44 27.05 -5.69 36.71
C PRO A 44 27.83 -4.75 37.63
N GLN A 45 28.58 -3.81 37.03
CA GLN A 45 29.30 -2.79 37.79
C GLN A 45 28.30 -1.82 38.44
N ILE A 46 28.59 -1.41 39.67
CA ILE A 46 27.83 -0.39 40.39
C ILE A 46 28.50 0.97 40.16
N GLU A 47 27.71 1.96 39.78
CA GLU A 47 28.12 3.36 39.72
C GLU A 47 27.23 4.21 40.64
N VAL A 48 27.83 5.23 41.26
CA VAL A 48 27.11 6.22 42.05
C VAL A 48 26.90 7.45 41.17
N SER A 49 25.67 7.95 41.14
CA SER A 49 25.32 9.18 40.45
C SER A 49 24.52 10.10 41.34
N GLU A 50 24.51 11.37 40.97
CA GLU A 50 23.89 12.44 41.72
C GLU A 50 22.61 12.90 41.00
N ARG A 51 21.55 13.16 41.75
CA ARG A 51 20.33 13.80 41.25
C ARG A 51 19.79 14.79 42.25
N ILE A 52 19.13 15.81 41.73
CA ILE A 52 18.39 16.76 42.54
C ILE A 52 17.03 16.13 42.88
N ASN A 53 16.69 16.03 44.15
CA ASN A 53 15.39 15.55 44.59
C ASN A 53 14.31 16.64 44.47
N ASN A 54 13.05 16.28 44.75
CA ASN A 54 11.91 17.22 44.70
C ASN A 54 12.01 18.39 45.71
N LEU A 55 12.97 18.34 46.62
CA LEU A 55 13.26 19.36 47.63
C LEU A 55 14.48 20.22 47.27
N GLY A 56 15.05 20.06 46.07
CA GLY A 56 16.20 20.83 45.60
C GLY A 56 17.56 20.39 46.17
N PHE A 57 17.62 19.31 46.94
CA PHE A 57 18.87 18.78 47.48
C PHE A 57 19.50 17.78 46.53
N ASN A 58 20.84 17.79 46.47
CA ASN A 58 21.60 16.77 45.77
C ASN A 58 21.57 15.46 46.58
N VAL A 59 21.17 14.37 45.93
CA VAL A 59 21.09 13.04 46.52
C VAL A 59 21.88 12.08 45.64
N GLN A 60 22.81 11.37 46.27
CA GLN A 60 23.54 10.28 45.64
C GLN A 60 22.68 9.02 45.60
N TYR A 61 22.76 8.30 44.50
CA TYR A 61 22.09 7.01 44.33
C TYR A 61 22.99 6.05 43.55
N GLU A 62 22.91 4.78 43.93
CA GLU A 62 23.63 3.68 43.30
C GLU A 62 22.77 3.06 42.20
N HIS A 63 23.38 2.79 41.04
CA HIS A 63 22.75 2.10 39.93
C HIS A 63 23.73 1.13 39.28
N TYR A 64 23.19 0.05 38.71
CA TYR A 64 23.97 -0.92 37.94
C TYR A 64 24.13 -0.48 36.48
N VAL A 65 25.30 -0.73 35.91
CA VAL A 65 25.65 -0.41 34.52
C VAL A 65 25.96 -1.70 33.76
N PHE A 66 25.30 -1.86 32.62
CA PHE A 66 25.45 -2.98 31.71
C PHE A 66 26.21 -2.51 30.46
N GLU A 67 27.40 -3.07 30.24
CA GLU A 67 28.26 -2.72 29.10
C GLU A 67 28.71 -3.96 28.31
N GLY A 68 28.96 -3.77 27.02
CA GLY A 68 29.40 -4.83 26.10
C GLY A 68 28.32 -5.87 25.79
N GLU A 69 28.69 -6.91 25.04
CA GLU A 69 27.76 -7.96 24.59
C GLU A 69 27.14 -8.74 25.76
N GLN A 70 27.92 -8.98 26.83
CA GLN A 70 27.41 -9.65 28.04
C GLN A 70 26.43 -8.75 28.80
N GLY A 71 26.75 -7.46 28.99
CA GLY A 71 25.82 -6.52 29.61
C GLY A 71 24.52 -6.37 28.83
N LYS A 72 24.61 -6.35 27.49
CA LYS A 72 23.44 -6.33 26.60
C LYS A 72 22.56 -7.57 26.80
N ARG A 73 23.13 -8.77 26.79
CA ARG A 73 22.39 -10.01 27.07
C ARG A 73 21.73 -9.96 28.45
N ASP A 74 22.51 -9.65 29.48
CA ASP A 74 22.08 -9.72 30.87
C ASP A 74 20.99 -8.69 31.18
N SER A 75 21.08 -7.51 30.58
CA SER A 75 20.04 -6.49 30.71
C SER A 75 18.72 -6.87 30.03
N ILE A 76 18.76 -7.56 28.88
CA ILE A 76 17.56 -8.13 28.25
C ILE A 76 16.93 -9.20 29.16
N VAL A 77 17.74 -10.06 29.79
CA VAL A 77 17.25 -11.07 30.73
C VAL A 77 16.55 -10.42 31.93
N VAL A 78 17.11 -9.34 32.49
CA VAL A 78 16.49 -8.58 33.57
C VAL A 78 15.15 -8.01 33.12
N VAL A 79 15.08 -7.40 31.93
CA VAL A 79 13.82 -6.87 31.36
C VAL A 79 12.79 -7.98 31.15
N ALA A 80 13.19 -9.14 30.64
CA ALA A 80 12.31 -10.28 30.42
C ALA A 80 11.69 -10.81 31.73
N GLN A 81 12.45 -10.83 32.83
CA GLN A 81 11.94 -11.19 34.15
C GLN A 81 10.95 -10.15 34.71
N LEU A 82 11.22 -8.86 34.47
CA LEU A 82 10.41 -7.74 34.98
C LEU A 82 9.14 -7.49 34.16
N SER A 83 9.15 -7.85 32.87
CA SER A 83 8.06 -7.67 31.92
C SER A 83 7.63 -9.02 31.34
N PRO A 84 6.66 -9.70 31.98
CA PRO A 84 6.06 -10.91 31.44
C PRO A 84 5.44 -10.70 30.05
N GLU A 85 4.94 -9.50 29.77
CA GLU A 85 4.38 -9.13 28.46
C GLU A 85 5.44 -9.17 27.36
N PHE A 86 6.64 -8.63 27.61
CA PHE A 86 7.76 -8.73 26.68
C PHE A 86 8.14 -10.19 26.43
N THR A 87 8.20 -11.00 27.49
CA THR A 87 8.53 -12.42 27.39
C THR A 87 7.45 -13.20 26.63
N ALA A 88 6.17 -12.91 26.85
CA ALA A 88 5.07 -13.51 26.09
C ALA A 88 5.18 -13.21 24.60
N ARG A 89 5.42 -11.94 24.23
CA ARG A 89 5.64 -11.55 22.83
C ARG A 89 6.83 -12.24 22.18
N LEU A 90 7.91 -12.46 22.94
CA LEU A 90 9.06 -13.21 22.45
C LEU A 90 8.68 -14.66 22.16
N VAL A 91 7.96 -15.32 23.08
CA VAL A 91 7.49 -16.70 22.93
C VAL A 91 6.55 -16.82 21.74
N ASP A 92 5.56 -15.93 21.62
CA ASP A 92 4.62 -15.90 20.49
C ASP A 92 5.36 -15.75 19.16
N ARG A 93 6.35 -14.86 19.11
CA ARG A 93 7.17 -14.67 17.91
C ARG A 93 7.97 -15.91 17.53
N TRP A 94 8.50 -16.64 18.50
CA TRP A 94 9.19 -17.90 18.23
C TRP A 94 8.23 -18.96 17.69
N ARG A 95 7.03 -19.06 18.26
CA ARG A 95 6.00 -19.96 17.77
C ARG A 95 5.57 -19.65 16.34
N GLU A 96 5.39 -18.37 15.99
CA GLU A 96 5.12 -17.94 14.62
C GLU A 96 6.22 -18.39 13.65
N LEU A 97 7.49 -18.26 14.06
CA LEU A 97 8.63 -18.68 13.24
C LEU A 97 8.70 -20.19 13.09
N GLU A 98 8.37 -20.96 14.12
CA GLU A 98 8.28 -22.41 14.05
C GLU A 98 7.14 -22.85 13.12
N GLU A 99 5.95 -22.26 13.26
CA GLU A 99 4.81 -22.51 12.37
C GLU A 99 5.14 -22.15 10.91
N ALA A 100 5.87 -21.05 10.67
CA ALA A 100 6.36 -20.68 9.35
C ALA A 100 7.43 -21.65 8.82
N ALA A 101 8.33 -22.14 9.68
CA ALA A 101 9.38 -23.08 9.32
C ALA A 101 8.87 -24.50 9.04
N VAL A 102 7.72 -24.90 9.59
CA VAL A 102 7.06 -26.18 9.28
C VAL A 102 6.66 -26.28 7.80
N ASN A 103 6.48 -25.15 7.11
CA ASN A 103 6.17 -25.10 5.68
C ASN A 103 7.42 -25.22 4.78
N ILE A 104 8.60 -25.46 5.34
CA ILE A 104 9.82 -25.69 4.57
C ILE A 104 9.99 -27.20 4.41
N PRO A 105 10.00 -27.73 3.17
CA PRO A 105 10.23 -29.14 2.90
C PRO A 105 11.51 -29.63 3.58
N LYS A 106 11.39 -30.64 4.46
CA LYS A 106 12.53 -31.13 5.24
C LYS A 106 13.43 -32.07 4.43
N THR A 107 12.94 -32.55 3.29
CA THR A 107 13.66 -33.48 2.42
C THR A 107 13.88 -32.87 1.03
N LEU A 108 15.04 -33.15 0.44
CA LEU A 108 15.41 -32.67 -0.90
C LEU A 108 14.37 -33.02 -1.99
N PRO A 109 13.75 -34.22 -2.01
CA PRO A 109 12.70 -34.55 -2.99
C PRO A 109 11.43 -33.71 -2.84
N GLU A 110 11.05 -33.38 -1.61
CA GLU A 110 9.87 -32.56 -1.32
C GLU A 110 10.12 -31.09 -1.68
N ALA A 111 11.34 -30.59 -1.47
CA ALA A 111 11.77 -29.26 -1.91
C ALA A 111 11.74 -29.11 -3.44
N LEU A 112 12.21 -30.14 -4.16
CA LEU A 112 12.18 -30.15 -5.62
C LEU A 112 10.76 -30.18 -6.19
N ARG A 113 9.84 -30.91 -5.54
CA ARG A 113 8.42 -30.91 -5.92
C ARG A 113 7.77 -29.55 -5.73
N LEU A 114 7.94 -28.95 -4.55
CA LEU A 114 7.41 -27.62 -4.28
C LEU A 114 7.97 -26.57 -5.26
N ALA A 115 9.27 -26.66 -5.58
CA ALA A 115 9.89 -25.77 -6.56
C ALA A 115 9.31 -25.97 -7.98
N ALA A 116 9.00 -27.21 -8.37
CA ALA A 116 8.35 -27.49 -9.65
C ALA A 116 6.93 -26.91 -9.71
N ASP A 117 6.13 -27.11 -8.67
CA ASP A 117 4.77 -26.60 -8.59
C ASP A 117 4.74 -25.06 -8.65
N LEU A 118 5.66 -24.40 -7.93
CA LEU A 118 5.81 -22.94 -7.97
C LEU A 118 6.26 -22.43 -9.35
N ALA A 119 7.17 -23.15 -10.02
CA ALA A 119 7.61 -22.79 -11.36
C ALA A 119 6.48 -22.90 -12.38
N GLU A 120 5.65 -23.94 -12.27
CA GLU A 120 4.50 -24.14 -13.16
C GLU A 120 3.43 -23.06 -12.95
N GLN A 121 3.11 -22.72 -11.70
CA GLN A 121 2.20 -21.60 -11.38
C GLN A 121 2.72 -20.27 -11.93
N LYS A 122 4.02 -20.00 -11.78
CA LYS A 122 4.64 -18.78 -12.31
C LYS A 122 4.54 -18.73 -13.83
N MET A 123 4.79 -19.85 -14.51
CA MET A 123 4.67 -19.93 -15.97
C MET A 123 3.22 -19.72 -16.44
N GLN A 124 2.24 -20.25 -15.71
CA GLN A 124 0.82 -20.02 -16.01
C GLN A 124 0.43 -18.54 -15.86
N LEU A 125 0.89 -17.88 -14.78
CA LEU A 125 0.66 -16.46 -14.54
C LEU A 125 1.34 -15.58 -15.61
N GLU A 126 2.59 -15.88 -15.97
CA GLU A 126 3.31 -15.18 -17.03
C GLU A 126 2.63 -15.34 -18.39
N ASN A 127 2.13 -16.54 -18.71
CA ASN A 127 1.36 -16.77 -19.93
C ASN A 127 0.06 -15.97 -19.94
N GLN A 128 -0.66 -15.88 -18.81
CA GLN A 128 -1.86 -15.04 -18.70
C GLN A 128 -1.54 -13.56 -18.90
N LEU A 129 -0.42 -13.07 -18.35
CA LEU A 129 0.04 -11.71 -18.55
C LEU A 129 0.48 -11.44 -20.00
N ALA A 130 1.15 -12.39 -20.64
CA ALA A 130 1.55 -12.29 -22.05
C ALA A 130 0.33 -12.22 -22.99
N ILE A 131 -0.76 -12.92 -22.65
CA ILE A 131 -2.03 -12.84 -23.39
C ILE A 131 -2.77 -11.52 -23.10
N ALA A 132 -2.64 -10.97 -21.90
CA ALA A 132 -3.27 -9.71 -21.50
C ALA A 132 -2.54 -8.46 -22.02
N ALA A 133 -1.22 -8.50 -22.16
CA ALA A 133 -0.39 -7.39 -22.65
C ALA A 133 -0.86 -6.78 -24.00
N PRO A 134 -1.12 -7.57 -25.06
CA PRO A 134 -1.58 -7.01 -26.34
C PRO A 134 -3.02 -6.46 -26.26
N LYS A 135 -3.85 -6.94 -25.32
CA LYS A 135 -5.20 -6.40 -25.09
C LYS A 135 -5.15 -5.02 -24.44
N VAL A 136 -4.19 -4.79 -23.54
CA VAL A 136 -3.98 -3.49 -22.88
C VAL A 136 -3.37 -2.48 -23.85
N GLU A 137 -2.35 -2.87 -24.63
CA GLU A 137 -1.77 -1.97 -25.65
C GLU A 137 -2.79 -1.57 -26.74
N PHE A 138 -3.65 -2.49 -27.17
CA PHE A 138 -4.73 -2.17 -28.11
C PHE A 138 -5.74 -1.19 -27.49
N ALA A 139 -6.10 -1.39 -26.22
CA ALA A 139 -6.98 -0.50 -25.47
C ALA A 139 -6.39 0.92 -25.31
N ASP A 140 -5.08 1.03 -25.09
CA ASP A 140 -4.38 2.32 -24.96
C ASP A 140 -4.18 3.03 -26.30
N ARG A 141 -3.84 2.32 -27.38
CA ARG A 141 -3.72 2.90 -28.74
C ARG A 141 -5.04 3.39 -29.30
N VAL A 142 -6.15 2.70 -29.01
CA VAL A 142 -7.50 3.21 -29.34
C VAL A 142 -7.83 4.47 -28.54
N GLY A 143 -7.20 4.67 -27.38
CA GLY A 143 -7.25 5.88 -26.56
C GLY A 143 -6.71 7.15 -27.25
N GLU A 144 -5.66 7.03 -28.08
CA GLU A 144 -4.93 8.16 -28.67
C GLU A 144 -5.45 8.63 -30.04
N ALA A 145 -6.22 7.81 -30.76
CA ALA A 145 -6.83 8.24 -32.02
C ALA A 145 -7.80 9.41 -31.79
N SER A 146 -7.87 10.34 -32.74
CA SER A 146 -8.56 11.66 -32.71
C SER A 146 -10.09 11.69 -32.49
N GLY A 147 -10.62 10.69 -31.79
CA GLY A 147 -12.00 10.47 -31.42
C GLY A 147 -12.89 10.08 -32.59
N ILE A 148 -13.84 9.19 -32.35
CA ILE A 148 -14.87 8.83 -33.33
C ILE A 148 -16.14 9.66 -33.10
N LEU A 149 -16.93 9.90 -34.14
CA LEU A 149 -18.22 10.55 -33.99
C LEU A 149 -19.18 9.67 -33.18
N ILE A 150 -19.98 10.27 -32.28
CA ILE A 150 -21.00 9.54 -31.49
C ILE A 150 -21.95 8.75 -32.40
N GLY A 151 -22.32 9.32 -33.55
CA GLY A 151 -23.17 8.63 -34.52
C GLY A 151 -22.54 7.37 -35.12
N ASN A 152 -21.22 7.36 -35.32
CA ASN A 152 -20.51 6.17 -35.80
C ASN A 152 -20.38 5.12 -34.69
N PHE A 153 -20.07 5.55 -33.46
CA PHE A 153 -20.06 4.67 -32.29
C PHE A 153 -21.42 3.98 -32.09
N ALA A 154 -22.52 4.74 -32.15
CA ALA A 154 -23.88 4.20 -32.07
C ALA A 154 -24.13 3.04 -33.06
N LYS A 155 -23.70 3.21 -34.32
CA LYS A 155 -23.82 2.15 -35.34
C LYS A 155 -23.01 0.91 -34.99
N VAL A 156 -21.77 1.08 -34.52
CA VAL A 156 -20.89 -0.02 -34.13
C VAL A 156 -21.48 -0.84 -32.97
N VAL A 157 -22.10 -0.17 -32.00
CA VAL A 157 -22.71 -0.85 -30.84
C VAL A 157 -24.18 -1.27 -31.07
N GLY A 158 -24.71 -1.13 -32.29
CA GLY A 158 -26.06 -1.57 -32.64
C GLY A 158 -27.19 -0.70 -32.06
N ILE A 159 -26.92 0.54 -31.65
CA ILE A 159 -27.92 1.49 -31.14
C ILE A 159 -28.22 2.54 -32.22
N GLY A 160 -29.50 2.88 -32.41
CA GLY A 160 -29.88 3.99 -33.28
C GLY A 160 -29.23 5.31 -32.84
N PRO A 161 -28.54 6.06 -33.71
CA PRO A 161 -27.82 7.28 -33.32
C PRO A 161 -28.68 8.29 -32.53
N ASN A 162 -29.91 8.54 -33.01
CA ASN A 162 -30.84 9.45 -32.33
C ASN A 162 -31.24 8.96 -30.93
N LYS A 163 -31.35 7.65 -30.73
CA LYS A 163 -31.66 7.02 -29.44
C LYS A 163 -30.48 7.20 -28.46
N LEU A 164 -29.25 7.00 -28.92
CA LEU A 164 -28.05 7.23 -28.11
C LEU A 164 -27.93 8.71 -27.71
N PHE A 165 -28.11 9.63 -28.66
CA PHE A 165 -28.09 11.06 -28.37
C PHE A 165 -29.21 11.48 -27.40
N ALA A 166 -30.40 10.88 -27.49
CA ALA A 166 -31.48 11.13 -26.54
C ALA A 166 -31.13 10.65 -25.14
N TRP A 167 -30.63 9.42 -25.02
CA TRP A 167 -30.20 8.84 -23.76
C TRP A 167 -29.08 9.66 -23.10
N MET A 168 -28.07 10.07 -23.88
CA MET A 168 -26.97 10.89 -23.37
C MET A 168 -27.44 12.27 -22.88
N ARG A 169 -28.48 12.87 -23.49
CA ARG A 169 -29.08 14.12 -22.98
C ARG A 169 -29.87 13.89 -21.70
N ASP A 170 -30.65 12.81 -21.64
CA ASP A 170 -31.45 12.42 -20.49
C ASP A 170 -30.56 12.13 -19.25
N HIS A 171 -29.42 11.48 -19.48
CA HIS A 171 -28.44 11.16 -18.45
C HIS A 171 -27.48 12.31 -18.11
N LYS A 172 -27.79 13.54 -18.59
CA LYS A 172 -26.98 14.74 -18.37
C LYS A 172 -25.52 14.57 -18.79
N ILE A 173 -25.26 13.79 -19.84
CA ILE A 173 -23.91 13.63 -20.43
C ILE A 173 -23.69 14.71 -21.50
N LEU A 174 -24.74 15.01 -22.28
CA LEU A 174 -24.76 16.08 -23.27
C LEU A 174 -25.77 17.17 -22.89
N ILE A 175 -25.50 18.40 -23.33
CA ILE A 175 -26.41 19.54 -23.19
C ILE A 175 -27.69 19.29 -24.00
N ALA A 176 -28.84 19.46 -23.34
CA ALA A 176 -30.13 19.09 -23.88
C ALA A 176 -30.71 20.11 -24.88
N SER A 177 -30.42 21.40 -24.72
CA SER A 177 -31.06 22.48 -25.47
C SER A 177 -30.13 23.68 -25.69
N GLY A 178 -30.51 24.57 -26.62
CA GLY A 178 -29.76 25.80 -26.93
C GLY A 178 -28.70 25.62 -28.02
N SER A 179 -27.89 26.67 -28.23
CA SER A 179 -26.85 26.73 -29.28
C SER A 179 -25.72 25.71 -29.09
N ARG A 180 -25.55 25.19 -27.86
CA ARG A 180 -24.58 24.13 -27.51
C ARG A 180 -25.22 22.75 -27.36
N ARG A 181 -26.39 22.52 -27.96
CA ARG A 181 -27.05 21.20 -27.92
C ARG A 181 -26.08 20.12 -28.45
N ASN A 182 -26.07 18.98 -27.76
CA ASN A 182 -25.17 17.83 -28.02
C ASN A 182 -23.68 18.06 -27.67
N VAL A 183 -23.30 19.18 -27.07
CA VAL A 183 -21.97 19.36 -26.49
C VAL A 183 -21.91 18.63 -25.14
N PRO A 184 -20.81 17.91 -24.80
CA PRO A 184 -20.65 17.25 -23.50
C PRO A 184 -20.64 18.24 -22.35
N MET A 185 -21.09 17.81 -21.18
CA MET A 185 -20.85 18.59 -19.96
C MET A 185 -19.36 18.64 -19.64
N GLN A 186 -18.92 19.75 -19.03
CA GLN A 186 -17.51 20.03 -18.74
C GLN A 186 -16.85 18.88 -17.98
N GLU A 187 -17.53 18.29 -17.00
CA GLU A 187 -17.03 17.15 -16.22
C GLU A 187 -16.57 15.97 -17.10
N TYR A 188 -17.28 15.67 -18.19
CA TYR A 188 -16.93 14.55 -19.07
C TYR A 188 -15.83 14.91 -20.08
N MET A 189 -15.60 16.21 -20.32
CA MET A 189 -14.45 16.68 -21.07
C MET A 189 -13.19 16.68 -20.19
N ASP A 190 -13.30 17.11 -18.93
CA ASP A 190 -12.19 17.12 -17.96
C ASP A 190 -11.69 15.69 -17.65
N ARG A 191 -12.61 14.71 -17.63
CA ARG A 191 -12.29 13.28 -17.51
C ARG A 191 -11.70 12.67 -18.80
N GLY A 192 -11.61 13.44 -19.89
CA GLY A 192 -11.00 13.01 -21.16
C GLY A 192 -11.85 12.03 -21.98
N TYR A 193 -13.15 11.93 -21.75
CA TYR A 193 -14.02 11.00 -22.47
C TYR A 193 -14.50 11.53 -23.82
N PHE A 194 -14.60 12.86 -23.96
CA PHE A 194 -15.09 13.50 -25.18
C PHE A 194 -14.21 14.68 -25.60
N THR A 195 -14.17 14.94 -26.90
CA THR A 195 -13.56 16.13 -27.49
C THR A 195 -14.56 16.83 -28.40
N VAL A 196 -14.41 18.15 -28.55
CA VAL A 196 -15.33 18.97 -29.37
C VAL A 196 -14.52 19.67 -30.46
N LYS A 197 -14.98 19.56 -31.71
CA LYS A 197 -14.44 20.31 -32.84
C LYS A 197 -15.41 21.41 -33.22
N GLU A 198 -14.93 22.64 -33.25
CA GLU A 198 -15.68 23.79 -33.76
C GLU A 198 -15.55 23.86 -35.28
N THR A 199 -16.64 24.16 -35.97
CA THR A 199 -16.66 24.32 -37.42
C THR A 199 -17.56 25.49 -37.79
N ALA A 200 -17.03 26.43 -38.56
CA ALA A 200 -17.81 27.50 -39.15
C ALA A 200 -18.60 26.95 -40.34
N VAL A 201 -19.93 26.98 -40.25
CA VAL A 201 -20.85 26.58 -41.32
C VAL A 201 -21.46 27.83 -41.91
N ASN A 202 -21.19 28.08 -43.19
CA ASN A 202 -21.84 29.14 -43.94
C ASN A 202 -23.29 28.75 -44.24
N THR A 203 -24.22 29.44 -43.60
CA THR A 203 -25.65 29.31 -43.89
C THR A 203 -26.10 30.54 -44.68
N ASN A 204 -27.23 30.47 -45.39
CA ASN A 204 -27.80 31.59 -46.17
C ASN A 204 -28.04 32.89 -45.35
N HIS A 205 -27.89 32.85 -44.02
CA HIS A 205 -28.10 33.96 -43.09
C HIS A 205 -26.82 34.36 -42.31
N GLY A 206 -25.63 33.91 -42.75
CA GLY A 206 -24.33 34.24 -42.13
C GLY A 206 -23.52 33.02 -41.67
N ILE A 207 -22.35 33.29 -41.08
CA ILE A 207 -21.46 32.27 -40.50
C ILE A 207 -22.04 31.80 -39.16
N GLN A 208 -22.41 30.52 -39.06
CA GLN A 208 -22.81 29.89 -37.80
C GLN A 208 -21.71 28.94 -37.29
N ILE A 209 -21.40 29.01 -36.00
CA ILE A 209 -20.44 28.11 -35.36
C ILE A 209 -21.18 26.84 -34.92
N SER A 210 -20.76 25.70 -35.45
CA SER A 210 -21.27 24.37 -35.11
C SER A 210 -20.26 23.60 -34.28
N PHE A 211 -20.74 22.86 -33.28
CA PHE A 211 -19.92 22.03 -32.39
C PHE A 211 -20.14 20.56 -32.71
N THR A 212 -19.08 19.86 -33.07
CA THR A 212 -19.12 18.41 -33.34
C THR A 212 -18.40 17.65 -32.24
N THR A 213 -19.15 16.81 -31.52
CA THR A 213 -18.62 15.99 -30.43
C THR A 213 -18.08 14.65 -30.92
N LYS A 214 -16.90 14.30 -30.44
CA LYS A 214 -16.22 13.03 -30.67
C LYS A 214 -15.96 12.31 -29.35
N ILE A 215 -15.94 10.98 -29.40
CA ILE A 215 -15.67 10.09 -28.28
C ILE A 215 -14.22 9.59 -28.37
N THR A 216 -13.42 9.79 -27.32
CA THR A 216 -12.05 9.25 -27.22
C THR A 216 -12.08 7.73 -26.99
N GLY A 217 -10.95 7.02 -27.13
CA GLY A 217 -10.94 5.58 -26.81
C GLY A 217 -11.34 5.27 -25.37
N ARG A 218 -10.89 6.10 -24.41
CA ARG A 218 -11.33 6.01 -23.00
C ARG A 218 -12.83 6.30 -22.85
N GLY A 219 -13.35 7.26 -23.60
CA GLY A 219 -14.78 7.56 -23.63
C GLY A 219 -15.63 6.42 -24.19
N GLN A 220 -15.12 5.67 -25.18
CA GLN A 220 -15.82 4.50 -25.74
C GLN A 220 -15.93 3.37 -24.71
N GLN A 221 -14.85 3.07 -23.99
CA GLN A 221 -14.86 2.06 -22.92
C GLN A 221 -15.84 2.45 -21.81
N TRP A 222 -15.76 3.70 -21.34
CA TRP A 222 -16.65 4.22 -20.32
C TRP A 222 -18.12 4.19 -20.76
N LEU A 223 -18.42 4.68 -21.96
CA LEU A 223 -19.79 4.74 -22.47
C LEU A 223 -20.35 3.34 -22.72
N THR A 224 -19.54 2.40 -23.19
CA THR A 224 -19.94 0.99 -23.36
C THR A 224 -20.34 0.36 -22.02
N ARG A 225 -19.51 0.52 -20.98
CA ARG A 225 -19.83 0.04 -19.63
C ARG A 225 -21.11 0.67 -19.09
N LYS A 226 -21.25 1.98 -19.22
CA LYS A 226 -22.44 2.71 -18.75
C LYS A 226 -23.72 2.29 -19.49
N LEU A 227 -23.63 1.99 -20.79
CA LEU A 227 -24.75 1.49 -21.59
C LEU A 227 -25.13 0.04 -21.24
N LEU A 228 -24.16 -0.82 -20.89
CA LEU A 228 -24.39 -2.17 -20.38
C LEU A 228 -25.11 -2.13 -19.02
N ASP A 229 -24.63 -1.30 -18.09
CA ASP A 229 -25.23 -1.15 -16.76
C ASP A 229 -26.68 -0.65 -16.82
N ASN A 230 -27.01 0.15 -17.85
CA ASN A 230 -28.36 0.67 -18.10
C ASN A 230 -29.20 -0.21 -19.04
N GLY A 231 -28.74 -1.43 -19.35
CA GLY A 231 -29.46 -2.41 -20.17
C GLY A 231 -29.68 -2.00 -21.63
N MET A 232 -29.00 -0.96 -22.11
CA MET A 232 -29.08 -0.49 -23.49
C MET A 232 -28.28 -1.35 -24.46
N LEU A 233 -27.25 -2.03 -23.96
CA LEU A 233 -26.49 -3.04 -24.66
C LEU A 233 -26.73 -4.39 -23.99
N LYS A 234 -26.93 -5.43 -24.78
CA LYS A 234 -26.88 -6.82 -24.29
C LYS A 234 -25.45 -7.31 -24.46
N VAL A 235 -24.91 -8.01 -23.47
CA VAL A 235 -23.60 -8.66 -23.61
C VAL A 235 -23.75 -9.74 -24.67
N THR A 236 -23.39 -9.45 -25.92
CA THR A 236 -23.13 -10.48 -26.92
C THR A 236 -21.80 -11.12 -26.58
N GLY A 237 -21.86 -12.03 -25.61
CA GLY A 237 -20.81 -12.98 -25.29
C GLY A 237 -21.29 -14.36 -25.73
N GLU A 238 -21.25 -14.63 -27.03
CA GLU A 238 -21.11 -15.97 -27.61
C GLU A 238 -20.71 -15.75 -29.08
N ALA A 239 -19.40 -15.58 -29.28
CA ALA A 239 -18.80 -15.88 -30.57
C ALA A 239 -18.79 -17.41 -30.68
N ALA A 240 -19.67 -17.93 -31.54
CA ALA A 240 -19.51 -19.24 -32.15
C ALA A 240 -18.53 -19.13 -33.34
#